data_AF-A0A2M7IC20-F1
#
_entry.id   AF-A0A2M7IC20-F1
#
_cell.length_a   1.000
_cell.length_b   1.000
_cell.length_c   1.000
_cell.angle_alpha   90.00
_cell.angle_beta   90.00
_cell.angle_gamma   90.00
#
_symmetry.space_group_name_H-M   'P 1'
#
loop_
_entity.id
_entity.type
_entity.pdbx_description
1 polymer ?
#
loop_
_entity_poly.entity_id
_entity_poly.type
_entity_poly.pdbx_seq_one_letter_code
_entity_poly.pdbx_strand_id
1 'polypeptide(L)'
;TFTLIERKLFLEMGGLDENIFFSFEDVDFSLRLLKKGITPKIYKLAKVFHKGGETTKNADKKDFILASQKAFWEKWTKEEVSNILLKNYYE
;
A
#
# COMPACT_ATOMS: atom_id res chain seq x y z
N THR A 1 -9.65 -1.93 -0.33
CA THR A 1 -9.42 -3.34 0.06
C THR A 1 -9.15 -3.39 1.54
N PHE A 2 -9.47 -4.50 2.23
CA PHE A 2 -9.09 -4.70 3.64
C PHE A 2 -8.03 -5.79 3.70
N THR A 3 -7.02 -5.57 4.54
CA THR A 3 -5.85 -6.43 4.65
C THR A 3 -5.69 -6.89 6.10
N LEU A 4 -5.37 -8.16 6.28
CA LEU A 4 -4.94 -8.71 7.55
C LEU A 4 -3.51 -9.23 7.38
N ILE A 5 -2.67 -8.97 8.37
CA ILE A 5 -1.27 -9.41 8.41
C ILE A 5 -0.90 -9.80 9.83
N GLU A 6 0.01 -10.76 9.97
CA GLU A 6 0.59 -11.08 11.28
C GLU A 6 1.32 -9.85 11.85
N ARG A 7 1.07 -9.53 13.12
CA ARG A 7 1.69 -8.37 13.80
C ARG A 7 3.21 -8.43 13.73
N LYS A 8 3.81 -9.60 13.93
CA LYS A 8 5.25 -9.78 13.88
C LYS A 8 5.81 -9.41 12.50
N LEU A 9 5.22 -9.95 11.43
CA LEU A 9 5.61 -9.61 10.06
C LEU A 9 5.44 -8.11 9.77
N PHE A 10 4.34 -7.50 10.19
CA PHE A 10 4.12 -6.06 10.02
C PHE A 10 5.25 -5.23 10.65
N LEU A 11 5.64 -5.57 11.88
CA LEU A 11 6.73 -4.90 12.59
C LEU A 11 8.10 -5.18 11.96
N GLU A 12 8.37 -6.41 11.52
CA GLU A 12 9.60 -6.78 10.79
C GLU A 12 9.74 -6.07 9.45
N MET A 13 8.61 -5.68 8.84
CA MET A 13 8.59 -4.87 7.63
C MET A 13 8.74 -3.37 7.90
N GLY A 14 8.79 -2.95 9.17
CA GLY A 14 8.89 -1.54 9.57
C GLY A 14 7.55 -0.79 9.53
N GLY A 15 6.42 -1.49 9.48
CA GLY A 15 5.09 -0.88 9.42
C GLY A 15 4.79 -0.12 8.12
N LEU A 16 3.86 0.83 8.20
CA LEU A 16 3.57 1.78 7.13
C LEU A 16 4.58 2.93 7.17
N ASP A 17 4.89 3.49 6.01
CA ASP A 17 5.81 4.63 5.92
C ASP A 17 5.08 5.91 6.33
N GLU A 18 5.46 6.52 7.44
CA GLU A 18 4.81 7.73 7.96
C GLU A 18 4.98 8.96 7.05
N ASN A 19 5.91 8.92 6.09
CA ASN A 19 6.05 9.96 5.07
C ASN A 19 5.00 9.82 3.95
N ILE A 20 4.34 8.68 3.85
CA ILE A 20 3.25 8.40 2.91
C ILE A 20 1.98 8.33 3.75
N PHE A 21 1.42 9.49 4.09
CA PHE A 21 0.23 9.59 4.93
C PHE A 21 -0.98 9.99 4.10
N PHE A 22 -1.97 9.08 4.02
CA PHE A 22 -3.23 9.22 3.29
C PHE A 22 -3.08 8.97 1.77
N SER A 23 -3.46 7.75 1.35
CA SER A 23 -3.28 7.16 0.01
C SER A 23 -1.83 6.72 -0.27
N PHE A 24 -1.67 5.65 -1.04
CA PHE A 24 -0.39 5.03 -1.46
C PHE A 24 0.41 4.30 -0.36
N GLU A 25 0.04 4.43 0.92
CA GLU A 25 0.74 3.76 2.02
C GLU A 25 0.64 2.24 1.94
N ASP A 26 -0.52 1.75 1.50
CA ASP A 26 -0.81 0.33 1.30
C ASP A 26 -0.12 -0.23 0.05
N VAL A 27 0.02 0.59 -0.99
CA VAL A 27 0.78 0.26 -2.20
C VAL A 27 2.27 0.12 -1.89
N ASP A 28 2.86 1.09 -1.19
CA ASP A 28 4.26 1.02 -0.73
C ASP A 28 4.51 -0.25 0.10
N PHE A 29 3.66 -0.50 1.09
CA PHE A 29 3.77 -1.67 1.96
C PHE A 29 3.67 -2.98 1.17
N SER A 30 2.74 -3.05 0.21
CA SER A 30 2.56 -4.22 -0.66
C SER A 30 3.79 -4.46 -1.54
N LEU A 31 4.38 -3.40 -2.13
CA LEU A 31 5.61 -3.53 -2.93
C LEU A 31 6.80 -4.02 -2.10
N ARG A 32 6.94 -3.57 -0.85
CA ARG A 32 7.97 -4.08 0.07
C ARG A 32 7.80 -5.57 0.37
N LEU A 33 6.56 -6.03 0.56
CA LEU A 33 6.26 -7.45 0.75
C LEU A 33 6.60 -8.27 -0.51
N LEU A 34 6.15 -7.81 -1.68
CA LEU A 34 6.43 -8.47 -2.96
C LEU A 34 7.93 -8.54 -3.28
N LYS A 35 8.71 -7.51 -2.91
CA LYS A 35 10.17 -7.51 -3.03
C LYS A 35 10.83 -8.60 -2.18
N LYS A 36 10.19 -9.02 -1.08
CA LYS A 36 10.61 -10.17 -0.24
C LYS A 36 9.98 -11.50 -0.67
N GLY A 37 9.25 -11.55 -1.79
CA GLY A 37 8.56 -12.76 -2.26
C GLY A 37 7.32 -13.12 -1.43
N ILE A 38 6.76 -12.16 -0.68
CA ILE A 38 5.54 -12.35 0.10
C ILE A 38 4.36 -11.82 -0.71
N THR A 39 3.59 -12.73 -1.29
CA THR A 39 2.43 -12.38 -2.12
C THR A 39 1.14 -12.32 -1.31
N PRO A 40 0.32 -11.25 -1.46
CA PRO A 40 -0.97 -11.15 -0.79
C PRO A 40 -1.94 -12.19 -1.36
N LYS A 41 -2.70 -12.85 -0.48
CA LYS A 41 -3.75 -13.82 -0.85
C LYS A 41 -5.14 -13.21 -0.66
N ILE A 42 -6.00 -13.38 -1.66
CA ILE A 42 -7.39 -12.93 -1.59
C ILE A 42 -8.25 -14.05 -1.01
N TYR A 43 -8.80 -13.82 0.19
CA TYR A 43 -9.71 -14.76 0.82
C TYR A 43 -11.17 -14.46 0.43
N LYS A 44 -11.63 -15.11 -0.65
CA LYS A 44 -12.93 -14.84 -1.30
C LYS A 44 -14.17 -15.06 -0.40
N LEU A 45 -14.04 -15.82 0.69
CA LEU A 45 -15.14 -16.06 1.63
C LEU A 45 -15.31 -14.94 2.67
N ALA A 46 -14.26 -14.17 2.94
CA ALA A 46 -14.39 -12.99 3.79
C ALA A 46 -15.06 -11.85 3.02
N LYS A 47 -16.12 -11.29 3.59
CA LYS A 47 -16.85 -10.14 3.04
C LYS A 47 -16.82 -9.01 4.06
N VAL A 48 -16.38 -7.83 3.62
CA VAL A 48 -16.32 -6.62 4.44
C VAL A 48 -17.00 -5.49 3.67
N PHE A 49 -17.96 -4.82 4.32
CA PHE A 49 -18.65 -3.66 3.75
C PHE A 49 -17.96 -2.39 4.22
N HIS A 50 -17.67 -1.47 3.30
CA HIS A 50 -17.04 -0.19 3.60
C HIS A 50 -17.87 0.95 3.05
N LYS A 51 -18.22 1.89 3.92
CA LYS A 51 -18.75 3.19 3.51
C LYS A 51 -17.58 4.16 3.40
N GLY A 52 -17.22 4.53 2.18
CA GLY A 52 -16.12 5.45 1.92
C GLY A 52 -16.53 6.92 2.04
N GLY A 53 -15.56 7.80 2.31
CA GLY A 53 -15.67 9.24 2.03
C GLY A 53 -16.27 10.13 3.14
N GLU A 54 -16.40 9.66 4.38
CA GLU A 54 -17.06 10.45 5.44
C GLU A 54 -16.13 11.35 6.27
N THR A 55 -14.82 11.07 6.32
CA THR A 55 -13.96 11.57 7.42
C THR A 55 -13.19 12.86 7.13
N THR A 56 -13.11 13.35 5.89
CA THR A 56 -12.26 14.49 5.51
C THR A 56 -12.96 15.50 4.61
N LYS A 57 -12.77 16.80 4.89
CA LYS A 57 -13.20 17.88 3.99
C LYS A 57 -12.42 17.80 2.67
N ASN A 58 -13.08 18.12 1.56
CA ASN A 58 -12.54 17.90 0.21
C ASN A 58 -11.24 18.65 -0.12
N ALA A 59 -10.96 19.78 0.55
CA ALA A 59 -9.77 20.59 0.29
C ALA A 59 -8.49 19.90 0.79
N ASP A 60 -8.45 19.57 2.08
CA ASP A 60 -7.28 18.93 2.73
C ASP A 60 -6.92 17.58 2.11
N LYS A 61 -7.95 16.86 1.61
CA LYS A 61 -7.79 15.56 0.96
C LYS A 61 -6.82 15.59 -0.23
N LYS A 62 -6.85 16.65 -1.04
CA LYS A 62 -6.02 16.74 -2.24
C LYS A 62 -4.55 16.94 -1.90
N ASP A 63 -4.28 17.78 -0.90
CA ASP A 63 -2.92 18.11 -0.49
C ASP A 63 -2.24 16.89 0.13
N PHE A 64 -2.95 16.13 0.97
CA PHE A 64 -2.41 14.88 1.50
C PHE A 64 -2.14 13.84 0.42
N ILE A 65 -3.05 13.66 -0.55
CA ILE A 65 -2.84 12.72 -1.66
C ILE A 65 -1.64 13.14 -2.51
N LEU A 66 -1.48 14.44 -2.79
CA LEU A 66 -0.35 14.94 -3.57
C LEU A 66 0.97 14.76 -2.83
N ALA A 67 1.00 15.03 -1.52
CA ALA A 67 2.16 14.79 -0.67
C ALA A 67 2.55 13.30 -0.65
N SER A 68 1.58 12.41 -0.44
CA SER A 68 1.81 10.95 -0.46
C SER A 68 2.26 10.44 -1.82
N GLN A 69 1.68 10.95 -2.91
CA GLN A 69 2.11 10.61 -4.27
C GLN A 69 3.56 11.04 -4.51
N LYS A 70 3.94 12.25 -4.07
CA LYS A 70 5.31 12.75 -4.18
C LYS A 70 6.27 11.86 -3.39
N ALA A 71 6.00 11.61 -2.11
CA ALA A 71 6.82 10.75 -1.26
C ALA A 71 6.96 9.32 -1.83
N PHE A 72 5.88 8.77 -2.38
CA PHE A 72 5.90 7.46 -3.04
C PHE A 72 6.87 7.44 -4.24
N TRP A 73 6.81 8.45 -5.13
CA TRP A 73 7.67 8.49 -6.32
C TRP A 73 9.11 8.97 -6.05
N GLU A 74 9.36 9.63 -4.92
CA GLU A 74 10.73 9.85 -4.43
C GLU A 74 11.37 8.54 -3.95
N LYS A 75 10.56 7.61 -3.43
CA LYS A 75 11.00 6.31 -2.92
C LYS A 75 11.09 5.23 -4.00
N TRP A 76 10.22 5.26 -5.00
CA TRP A 76 10.09 4.20 -6.00
C TRP A 76 10.23 4.73 -7.42
N THR A 77 11.04 4.08 -8.24
CA THR A 77 11.04 4.33 -9.68
C THR A 77 9.95 3.53 -10.40
N LYS A 78 9.48 4.03 -11.55
CA LYS A 78 8.53 3.29 -12.40
C LYS A 78 9.06 1.92 -12.82
N GLU A 79 10.36 1.85 -13.11
CA GLU A 79 11.03 0.61 -13.51
C GLU A 79 11.05 -0.42 -12.37
N GLU A 80 11.40 -0.02 -11.15
CA GLU A 80 11.38 -0.92 -9.99
C GLU A 80 9.98 -1.46 -9.71
N VAL A 81 8.96 -0.60 -9.73
CA VAL A 81 7.56 -1.02 -9.54
C VAL A 81 7.17 -2.03 -10.62
N SER A 82 7.46 -1.73 -11.88
CA SER A 82 7.18 -2.64 -13.00
C SER A 82 7.87 -3.98 -12.83
N ASN A 83 9.15 -3.99 -12.48
CA ASN A 83 9.93 -5.22 -12.31
C ASN A 83 9.41 -6.08 -11.15
N ILE A 84 9.04 -5.47 -10.01
CA ILE A 84 8.44 -6.18 -8.88
C ILE A 84 7.12 -6.82 -9.29
N LEU A 85 6.24 -6.07 -9.96
CA LEU A 85 4.93 -6.57 -10.36
C LEU A 85 5.04 -7.68 -11.41
N LEU A 86 5.88 -7.50 -12.43
CA LEU A 86 6.09 -8.52 -13.47
C LEU A 86 6.66 -9.81 -12.87
N LYS A 87 7.67 -9.72 -12.00
CA LYS A 87 8.24 -10.90 -11.34
C LYS A 87 7.19 -11.72 -10.59
N ASN A 88 6.30 -11.05 -9.85
CA ASN A 88 5.31 -11.71 -9.01
C ASN A 88 3.99 -12.04 -9.76
N TYR A 89 3.85 -11.65 -11.03
CA TYR A 89 2.67 -11.99 -11.84
C TYR A 89 2.79 -13.37 -12.51
N TYR A 90 4.01 -13.82 -12.77
CA TYR A 90 4.30 -15.12 -13.40
C TYR A 90 4.57 -16.25 -12.40
N GLU A 91 4.47 -15.98 -11.10
CA GLU A 91 4.56 -16.96 -9.99
C GLU A 91 3.15 -17.31 -9.48
#